data_AF-A0A4Q5ZA17-F1
#
_entry.id   AF-A0A4Q5ZA17-F1
#
_cell.length_a   1.000
_cell.length_b   1.000
_cell.length_c   1.000
_cell.angle_alpha   90.00
_cell.angle_beta   90.00
_cell.angle_gamma   90.00
#
_symmetry.space_group_name_H-M   'P 1'
#
loop_
_entity.id
_entity.type
_entity.pdbx_description
1 polymer ?
#
loop_
_entity_poly.entity_id
_entity_poly.type
_entity_poly.pdbx_seq_one_letter_code
_entity_poly.pdbx_strand_id
1 'polypeptide(L)'
;RLKRLEKAMERTPHEKEFRELTEAKDGEVRIKDMPPLLYHFEGKRQELFLEQVTKAYQRYYDLLPDDRKILLKQYKIQDAAMKIVGVGSVGTWCGIVLLLSESGDAIFLQFKEANKSVLEPYAGDSPYENHAQRVVEGQRLMQSASDIFLGWTTNDAGQDFYIRQLRDAKIKPNLELMDAKSFSAYAATCGRALSQAHARSGVAAAIAGYMGQSSKFVEAIVDFAKGYEKHNRKTFEQFMTAVGEKKVTE
;
A
#
# COMPACT_ATOMS: atom_id res chain seq x y z
N ARG A 1 13.76 -9.24 -20.00
CA ARG A 1 13.55 -9.40 -18.54
C ARG A 1 14.64 -8.66 -17.75
N LEU A 2 15.92 -8.94 -18.02
CA LEU A 2 17.08 -8.22 -17.43
C LEU A 2 17.08 -6.72 -17.72
N LYS A 3 16.97 -6.28 -18.98
CA LYS A 3 16.93 -4.83 -19.35
C LYS A 3 15.88 -3.95 -18.63
N ARG A 4 14.72 -4.51 -18.22
CA ARG A 4 13.71 -3.75 -17.45
C ARG A 4 14.04 -3.69 -15.95
N LEU A 5 14.66 -4.74 -15.42
CA LEU A 5 15.18 -4.77 -14.05
C LEU A 5 16.42 -3.87 -13.95
N GLU A 6 17.33 -3.94 -14.90
CA GLU A 6 18.51 -3.08 -15.04
C GLU A 6 18.09 -1.60 -15.14
N LYS A 7 17.14 -1.25 -16.00
CA LYS A 7 16.62 0.14 -16.09
C LYS A 7 15.89 0.62 -14.82
N ALA A 8 15.30 -0.30 -14.05
CA ALA A 8 14.71 0.00 -12.74
C ALA A 8 15.77 0.09 -11.62
N MET A 9 16.97 -0.44 -11.84
CA MET A 9 18.12 -0.40 -10.94
C MET A 9 19.11 0.74 -11.27
N GLU A 10 19.11 1.24 -12.52
CA GLU A 10 19.97 2.35 -13.00
C GLU A 10 19.68 3.70 -12.33
N ARG A 11 18.53 3.85 -11.65
CA ARG A 11 18.21 5.00 -10.80
C ARG A 11 17.68 4.46 -9.49
N THR A 12 18.08 5.06 -8.37
CA THR A 12 17.40 4.75 -7.11
C THR A 12 15.92 5.09 -7.29
N PRO A 13 14.97 4.21 -6.91
CA PRO A 13 13.54 4.50 -7.05
C PRO A 13 13.14 5.87 -6.48
N HIS A 14 13.86 6.32 -5.44
CA HIS A 14 13.70 7.61 -4.79
C HIS A 14 14.00 8.81 -5.69
N GLU A 15 15.10 8.80 -6.44
CA GLU A 15 15.43 9.90 -7.37
C GLU A 15 14.42 10.03 -8.51
N LYS A 16 13.94 8.90 -9.00
CA LYS A 16 12.93 8.89 -10.07
C LYS A 16 11.61 9.48 -9.57
N GLU A 17 11.13 9.02 -8.43
CA GLU A 17 9.90 9.53 -7.81
C GLU A 17 10.02 11.01 -7.48
N PHE A 18 11.16 11.45 -6.94
CA PHE A 18 11.41 12.86 -6.70
C PHE A 18 11.27 13.71 -7.95
N ARG A 19 11.89 13.33 -9.07
CA ARG A 19 11.75 14.09 -10.32
C ARG A 19 10.35 14.06 -10.92
N GLU A 20 9.63 12.95 -10.78
CA GLU A 20 8.29 12.80 -11.36
C GLU A 20 7.20 13.48 -10.52
N LEU A 21 7.39 13.56 -9.20
CA LEU A 21 6.38 14.03 -8.25
C LEU A 21 6.66 15.42 -7.68
N THR A 22 7.78 16.07 -8.02
CA THR A 22 8.07 17.43 -7.53
C THR A 22 8.15 18.46 -8.65
N GLU A 23 7.95 19.71 -8.27
CA GLU A 23 8.20 20.90 -9.08
C GLU A 23 8.81 22.00 -8.22
N ALA A 24 9.53 22.95 -8.85
CA ALA A 24 9.97 24.15 -8.17
C ALA A 24 8.87 25.22 -8.26
N LYS A 25 8.40 25.70 -7.11
CA LYS A 25 7.37 26.75 -7.02
C LYS A 25 7.79 27.75 -5.95
N ASP A 26 7.80 29.04 -6.31
CA ASP A 26 8.21 30.15 -5.43
C ASP A 26 9.60 29.96 -4.79
N GLY A 27 10.51 29.26 -5.48
CA GLY A 27 11.86 28.98 -5.01
C GLY A 27 11.98 27.75 -4.10
N GLU A 28 10.87 27.09 -3.79
CA GLU A 28 10.84 25.87 -2.97
C GLU A 28 10.47 24.64 -3.80
N VAL A 29 10.94 23.48 -3.34
CA VAL A 29 10.56 22.19 -3.92
C VAL A 29 9.22 21.79 -3.33
N ARG A 30 8.24 21.54 -4.19
CA ARG A 30 6.87 21.17 -3.82
C ARG A 30 6.44 19.91 -4.54
N ILE A 31 5.48 19.18 -3.99
CA ILE A 31 4.78 18.13 -4.69
C ILE A 31 4.01 18.73 -5.87
N LYS A 32 4.13 18.12 -7.04
CA LYS A 32 3.43 18.55 -8.25
C LYS A 32 1.96 18.14 -8.20
N ASP A 33 1.07 19.09 -8.40
CA ASP A 33 -0.36 18.82 -8.53
C ASP A 33 -0.67 18.07 -9.86
N MET A 34 -1.38 16.94 -9.74
CA MET A 34 -1.90 16.12 -10.85
C MET A 34 -3.34 15.68 -10.53
N PRO A 35 -4.30 16.62 -10.46
CA PRO A 35 -5.68 16.30 -10.12
C PRO A 35 -6.33 15.34 -11.13
N PRO A 36 -7.21 14.41 -10.68
CA PRO A 36 -7.62 14.20 -9.29
C PRO A 36 -6.68 13.28 -8.48
N LEU A 37 -5.59 12.77 -9.09
CA LEU A 37 -4.79 11.69 -8.52
C LEU A 37 -3.81 12.13 -7.44
N LEU A 38 -3.29 13.34 -7.54
CA LEU A 38 -2.39 13.96 -6.57
C LEU A 38 -2.73 15.42 -6.49
N TYR A 39 -3.14 15.92 -5.32
CA TYR A 39 -3.56 17.30 -5.21
C TYR A 39 -3.38 17.85 -3.80
N HIS A 40 -3.19 19.15 -3.72
CA HIS A 40 -3.32 19.91 -2.49
C HIS A 40 -4.74 20.45 -2.36
N PHE A 41 -5.17 20.68 -1.12
CA PHE A 41 -6.40 21.41 -0.88
C PHE A 41 -6.23 22.90 -1.21
N GLU A 42 -7.34 23.62 -1.32
CA GLU A 42 -7.31 25.07 -1.55
C GLU A 42 -7.23 25.87 -0.25
N GLY A 43 -6.41 26.94 -0.26
CA GLY A 43 -6.33 27.95 0.80
C GLY A 43 -6.12 27.37 2.20
N LYS A 44 -6.91 27.85 3.17
CA LYS A 44 -6.77 27.51 4.59
C LYS A 44 -6.88 26.01 4.89
N ARG A 45 -7.59 25.27 4.05
CA ARG A 45 -7.75 23.81 4.23
C ARG A 45 -6.42 23.08 4.06
N GLN A 46 -5.54 23.55 3.17
CA GLN A 46 -4.22 22.95 2.99
C GLN A 46 -3.31 23.21 4.19
N GLU A 47 -3.34 24.42 4.75
CA GLU A 47 -2.57 24.75 5.95
C GLU A 47 -2.98 23.85 7.14
N LEU A 48 -4.28 23.69 7.37
CA LEU A 48 -4.81 22.82 8.43
C LEU A 48 -4.44 21.35 8.18
N PHE A 49 -4.49 20.90 6.93
CA PHE A 49 -4.08 19.55 6.56
C PHE A 49 -2.59 19.31 6.83
N LEU A 50 -1.71 20.24 6.45
CA LEU A 50 -0.28 20.13 6.71
C LEU A 50 0.03 20.12 8.22
N GLU A 51 -0.69 20.93 9.01
CA GLU A 51 -0.57 20.92 10.47
C GLU A 51 -0.95 19.56 11.07
N GLN A 52 -2.09 18.98 10.66
CA GLN A 52 -2.53 17.66 11.10
C GLN A 52 -1.54 16.56 10.70
N VAL A 53 -1.05 16.58 9.47
CA VAL A 53 -0.03 15.65 8.97
C VAL A 53 1.24 15.76 9.79
N THR A 54 1.68 16.98 10.12
CA THR A 54 2.90 17.21 10.92
C THR A 54 2.78 16.64 12.33
N LYS A 55 1.64 16.85 13.00
CA LYS A 55 1.36 16.26 14.32
C LYS A 55 1.31 14.73 14.29
N ALA A 56 0.61 14.17 13.29
CA ALA A 56 0.52 12.72 13.11
C ALA A 56 1.88 12.10 12.77
N TYR A 57 2.70 12.79 11.97
CA TYR A 57 4.08 12.40 11.67
C TYR A 57 4.95 12.39 12.93
N GLN A 58 4.82 13.38 13.81
CA GLN A 58 5.60 13.40 15.05
C GLN A 58 5.29 12.17 15.93
N ARG A 59 4.01 11.84 16.09
CA ARG A 59 3.59 10.62 16.81
C ARG A 59 4.13 9.34 16.16
N TYR A 60 4.07 9.26 14.83
CA TYR A 60 4.67 8.17 14.08
C TYR A 60 6.18 8.08 14.33
N TYR A 61 6.89 9.21 14.25
CA TYR A 61 8.33 9.29 14.46
C TYR A 61 8.70 8.81 15.87
N ASP A 62 7.93 9.20 16.88
CA ASP A 62 8.16 8.81 18.28
C ASP A 62 8.00 7.29 18.51
N LEU A 63 7.16 6.63 17.70
CA LEU A 63 6.94 5.17 17.73
C LEU A 63 7.98 4.37 16.93
N LEU A 64 8.82 5.03 16.12
CA LEU A 64 9.83 4.33 15.34
C LEU A 64 10.99 3.80 16.20
N PRO A 65 11.66 2.71 15.77
CA PRO A 65 12.95 2.32 16.31
C PRO A 65 14.00 3.42 16.18
N ASP A 66 14.95 3.47 17.13
CA ASP A 66 15.93 4.56 17.23
C ASP A 66 16.83 4.70 15.99
N ASP A 67 17.18 3.58 15.35
CA ASP A 67 17.98 3.60 14.12
C ASP A 67 17.24 4.29 12.96
N ARG A 68 15.91 4.20 12.90
CA ARG A 68 15.09 4.94 11.93
C ARG A 68 14.90 6.40 12.32
N LYS A 69 14.77 6.70 13.62
CA LYS A 69 14.70 8.07 14.13
C LYS A 69 15.95 8.87 13.78
N ILE A 70 17.14 8.30 13.99
CA ILE A 70 18.43 8.95 13.67
C ILE A 70 18.53 9.31 12.18
N LEU A 71 18.03 8.45 11.29
CA LEU A 71 17.96 8.74 9.86
C LEU A 71 16.97 9.88 9.57
N LEU A 72 15.73 9.75 10.03
CA LEU A 72 14.67 10.72 9.72
C LEU A 72 14.89 12.09 10.37
N LYS A 73 15.66 12.17 11.47
CA LYS A 73 16.05 13.44 12.11
C LYS A 73 16.80 14.39 11.16
N GLN A 74 17.44 13.85 10.12
CA GLN A 74 18.17 14.62 9.11
C GLN A 74 17.25 15.23 8.05
N TYR A 75 15.94 14.90 8.08
CA TYR A 75 14.96 15.35 7.12
C TYR A 75 13.87 16.19 7.79
N LYS A 76 13.31 17.13 7.04
CA LYS A 76 12.19 17.99 7.47
C LYS A 76 11.02 17.78 6.52
N ILE A 77 9.80 17.88 7.07
CA ILE A 77 8.59 17.93 6.24
C ILE A 77 8.66 19.21 5.40
N GLN A 78 8.71 19.03 4.08
CA GLN A 78 8.66 20.13 3.11
C GLN A 78 7.22 20.36 2.65
N ASP A 79 6.49 19.28 2.37
CA ASP A 79 5.17 19.38 1.74
C ASP A 79 4.32 18.11 1.98
N ALA A 80 3.00 18.24 1.84
CA ALA A 80 2.07 17.13 1.94
C ALA A 80 0.87 17.30 1.00
N ALA A 81 0.52 16.23 0.28
CA ALA A 81 -0.57 16.22 -0.69
C ALA A 81 -1.46 14.98 -0.55
N MET A 82 -2.73 15.10 -0.93
CA MET A 82 -3.63 13.95 -1.05
C MET A 82 -3.28 13.15 -2.29
N LYS A 83 -3.25 11.83 -2.18
CA LYS A 83 -2.96 10.92 -3.29
C LYS A 83 -4.02 9.84 -3.37
N ILE A 84 -4.78 9.84 -4.47
CA ILE A 84 -5.77 8.79 -4.76
C ILE A 84 -5.04 7.59 -5.36
N VAL A 85 -5.20 6.39 -4.77
CA VAL A 85 -4.49 5.17 -5.19
C VAL A 85 -5.44 4.00 -5.39
N GLY A 86 -6.15 4.02 -6.52
CA GLY A 86 -7.06 2.95 -6.94
C GLY A 86 -8.38 2.95 -6.17
N VAL A 87 -9.26 2.01 -6.53
CA VAL A 87 -10.66 1.99 -6.08
C VAL A 87 -10.81 1.72 -4.57
N GLY A 88 -9.89 0.97 -3.98
CA GLY A 88 -9.94 0.63 -2.55
C GLY A 88 -9.60 1.77 -1.59
N SER A 89 -9.13 2.92 -2.10
CA SER A 89 -8.91 4.12 -1.30
C SER A 89 -10.02 5.16 -1.42
N VAL A 90 -11.01 4.93 -2.28
CA VAL A 90 -12.14 5.87 -2.45
C VAL A 90 -12.92 5.94 -1.14
N GLY A 91 -13.11 7.15 -0.63
CA GLY A 91 -13.77 7.39 0.67
C GLY A 91 -12.86 7.25 1.90
N THR A 92 -11.55 7.05 1.71
CA THR A 92 -10.57 6.98 2.81
C THR A 92 -9.43 7.95 2.60
N TRP A 93 -8.77 8.35 3.68
CA TRP A 93 -7.62 9.25 3.60
C TRP A 93 -6.38 8.50 3.10
N CYS A 94 -5.81 9.01 2.02
CA CYS A 94 -4.52 8.58 1.49
C CYS A 94 -3.75 9.79 0.98
N GLY A 95 -2.51 9.95 1.43
CA GLY A 95 -1.67 11.08 1.06
C GLY A 95 -0.19 10.73 1.07
N ILE A 96 0.60 11.71 0.65
CA ILE A 96 2.06 11.61 0.65
C ILE A 96 2.67 12.82 1.35
N VAL A 97 3.83 12.60 1.97
CA VAL A 97 4.64 13.62 2.63
C VAL A 97 6.01 13.63 1.95
N LEU A 98 6.42 14.80 1.50
CA LEU A 98 7.78 15.05 1.01
C LEU A 98 8.65 15.46 2.19
N LEU A 99 9.69 14.68 2.46
CA LEU A 99 10.73 15.01 3.41
C LEU A 99 12.00 15.41 2.66
N LEU A 100 12.64 16.51 3.04
CA LEU A 100 13.92 16.97 2.47
C LEU A 100 15.00 17.06 3.54
N SER A 101 16.20 16.59 3.19
CA SER A 101 17.41 16.84 3.97
C SER A 101 18.02 18.19 3.63
N GLU A 102 19.01 18.62 4.43
CA GLU A 102 19.76 19.86 4.16
C GLU A 102 20.57 19.80 2.85
N SER A 103 20.96 18.61 2.40
CA SER A 103 21.64 18.39 1.10
C SER A 103 20.68 18.36 -0.09
N GLY A 104 19.35 18.41 0.14
CA GLY A 104 18.34 18.33 -0.90
C GLY A 104 17.93 16.89 -1.28
N ASP A 105 18.43 15.87 -0.57
CA ASP A 105 17.95 14.49 -0.75
C ASP A 105 16.52 14.36 -0.24
N ALA A 106 15.70 13.60 -0.97
CA ALA A 106 14.27 13.50 -0.72
C ALA A 106 13.82 12.09 -0.30
N ILE A 107 12.89 12.04 0.65
CA ILE A 107 12.14 10.84 1.01
C ILE A 107 10.65 11.13 0.85
N PHE A 108 9.96 10.29 0.09
CA PHE A 108 8.50 10.27 0.08
C PHE A 108 7.99 9.22 1.05
N LEU A 109 7.16 9.66 1.99
CA LEU A 109 6.32 8.77 2.78
C LEU A 109 4.89 8.81 2.25
N GLN A 110 4.21 7.68 2.33
CA GLN A 110 2.79 7.56 2.08
C GLN A 110 2.10 7.19 3.38
N PHE A 111 1.05 7.92 3.74
CA PHE A 111 0.15 7.57 4.82
C PHE A 111 -1.20 7.13 4.26
N LYS A 112 -1.82 6.18 4.96
CA LYS A 112 -3.12 5.61 4.59
C LYS A 112 -3.94 5.32 5.83
N GLU A 113 -5.19 5.74 5.80
CA GLU A 113 -6.17 5.41 6.82
C GLU A 113 -6.39 3.89 6.88
N ALA A 114 -6.45 3.38 8.10
CA ALA A 114 -6.78 2.00 8.39
C ALA A 114 -8.12 1.95 9.13
N ASN A 115 -9.10 1.33 8.48
CA ASN A 115 -10.42 1.09 9.07
C ASN A 115 -10.49 -0.29 9.72
N LYS A 116 -11.63 -0.55 10.40
CA LYS A 116 -11.99 -1.88 10.88
C LYS A 116 -11.86 -2.92 9.77
N SER A 117 -11.31 -4.09 10.08
CA SER A 117 -11.16 -5.14 9.08
C SER A 117 -12.53 -5.67 8.66
N VAL A 118 -12.75 -5.82 7.36
CA VAL A 118 -13.95 -6.50 6.82
C VAL A 118 -14.05 -7.97 7.26
N LEU A 119 -12.94 -8.54 7.74
CA LEU A 119 -12.88 -9.91 8.23
C LEU A 119 -13.20 -10.04 9.73
N GLU A 120 -13.18 -8.96 10.52
CA GLU A 120 -13.44 -9.05 11.97
C GLU A 120 -14.76 -9.74 12.33
N PRO A 121 -15.89 -9.51 11.63
CA PRO A 121 -17.14 -10.24 11.90
C PRO A 121 -17.06 -11.76 11.70
N TYR A 122 -16.06 -12.27 10.99
CA TYR A 122 -15.93 -13.67 10.63
C TYR A 122 -14.71 -14.35 11.26
N ALA A 123 -13.67 -13.58 11.57
CA ALA A 123 -12.39 -14.06 12.08
C ALA A 123 -12.16 -13.69 13.57
N GLY A 124 -13.10 -12.96 14.18
CA GLY A 124 -12.97 -12.41 15.52
C GLY A 124 -12.28 -11.05 15.54
N ASP A 125 -12.26 -10.44 16.72
CA ASP A 125 -11.70 -9.11 16.92
C ASP A 125 -10.18 -9.11 16.73
N SER A 126 -9.67 -7.96 16.27
CA SER A 126 -8.24 -7.71 16.18
C SER A 126 -7.60 -7.73 17.57
N PRO A 127 -6.43 -8.36 17.76
CA PRO A 127 -5.69 -8.26 19.03
C PRO A 127 -5.07 -6.87 19.24
N TYR A 128 -5.07 -6.03 18.20
CA TYR A 128 -4.64 -4.63 18.27
C TYR A 128 -5.86 -3.72 18.28
N GLU A 129 -5.92 -2.82 19.25
CA GLU A 129 -6.95 -1.77 19.33
C GLU A 129 -6.83 -0.81 18.14
N ASN A 130 -5.60 -0.45 17.76
CA ASN A 130 -5.30 0.43 16.64
C ASN A 130 -5.33 -0.35 15.31
N HIS A 131 -6.18 0.07 14.38
CA HIS A 131 -6.36 -0.59 13.09
C HIS A 131 -5.14 -0.49 12.17
N ALA A 132 -4.36 0.59 12.29
CA ALA A 132 -3.11 0.75 11.53
C ALA A 132 -1.99 -0.10 12.11
N GLN A 133 -1.92 -0.26 13.44
CA GLN A 133 -1.01 -1.20 14.08
C GLN A 133 -1.26 -2.63 13.57
N ARG A 134 -2.53 -3.06 13.50
CA ARG A 134 -2.92 -4.36 12.91
C ARG A 134 -2.35 -4.54 11.50
N VAL A 135 -2.44 -3.51 10.66
CA VAL A 135 -1.92 -3.54 9.28
C VAL A 135 -0.40 -3.64 9.24
N VAL A 136 0.29 -2.89 10.10
CA VAL A 136 1.76 -2.86 10.16
C VAL A 136 2.32 -4.16 10.70
N GLU A 137 1.81 -4.63 11.84
CA GLU A 137 2.28 -5.88 12.44
C GLU A 137 1.94 -7.08 11.57
N GLY A 138 0.76 -7.10 10.93
CA GLY A 138 0.43 -8.11 9.94
C GLY A 138 1.43 -8.16 8.78
N GLN A 139 1.86 -7.00 8.27
CA GLN A 139 2.89 -6.93 7.25
C GLN A 139 4.26 -7.41 7.74
N ARG A 140 4.70 -7.02 8.94
CA ARG A 140 5.99 -7.45 9.54
C ARG A 140 6.05 -8.97 9.76
N LEU A 141 4.93 -9.55 10.20
CA LEU A 141 4.78 -10.99 10.39
C LEU A 141 4.81 -11.74 9.05
N MET A 142 4.10 -11.27 8.03
CA MET A 142 3.98 -11.97 6.75
C MET A 142 5.20 -11.77 5.83
N GLN A 143 5.72 -10.54 5.70
CA GLN A 143 6.73 -10.17 4.70
C GLN A 143 8.15 -10.42 5.23
N SER A 144 8.96 -11.18 4.50
CA SER A 144 10.33 -11.51 4.91
C SER A 144 11.22 -10.27 5.05
N ALA A 145 10.92 -9.23 4.30
CA ALA A 145 11.49 -7.89 4.44
C ALA A 145 10.37 -6.87 4.24
N SER A 146 10.05 -6.13 5.30
CA SER A 146 9.12 -5.00 5.23
C SER A 146 9.86 -3.69 4.97
N ASP A 147 9.10 -2.68 4.57
CA ASP A 147 9.62 -1.32 4.42
C ASP A 147 10.21 -0.80 5.75
N ILE A 148 11.38 -0.15 5.68
CA ILE A 148 12.11 0.30 6.88
C ILE A 148 11.39 1.44 7.61
N PHE A 149 10.50 2.16 6.92
CA PHE A 149 9.66 3.23 7.45
C PHE A 149 8.22 2.75 7.69
N LEU A 150 7.98 1.44 7.68
CA LEU A 150 6.65 0.91 7.99
C LEU A 150 6.35 1.13 9.48
N GLY A 151 5.37 1.99 9.75
CA GLY A 151 4.87 2.28 11.10
C GLY A 151 3.44 2.77 11.09
N TRP A 152 2.91 3.13 12.25
CA TRP A 152 1.53 3.60 12.41
C TRP A 152 1.47 4.82 13.30
N THR A 153 0.34 5.51 13.26
CA THR A 153 0.03 6.68 14.08
C THR A 153 -1.49 6.86 14.15
N THR A 154 -1.93 7.78 15.01
CA THR A 154 -3.31 8.21 15.12
C THR A 154 -3.33 9.75 15.04
N ASN A 155 -4.27 10.32 14.30
CA ASN A 155 -4.43 11.77 14.23
C ASN A 155 -5.22 12.33 15.43
N ASP A 156 -5.39 13.65 15.49
CA ASP A 156 -6.15 14.32 16.58
C ASP A 156 -7.64 13.94 16.61
N ALA A 157 -8.19 13.45 15.49
CA ALA A 157 -9.56 12.99 15.38
C ALA A 157 -9.75 11.53 15.78
N GLY A 158 -8.69 10.82 16.22
CA GLY A 158 -8.76 9.40 16.58
C GLY A 158 -8.77 8.44 15.39
N GLN A 159 -8.46 8.91 14.18
CA GLN A 159 -8.33 8.06 13.00
C GLN A 159 -6.93 7.45 12.93
N ASP A 160 -6.86 6.17 12.57
CA ASP A 160 -5.63 5.39 12.52
C ASP A 160 -5.00 5.40 11.12
N PHE A 161 -3.70 5.61 11.07
CA PHE A 161 -2.94 5.67 9.82
C PHE A 161 -1.72 4.78 9.87
N TYR A 162 -1.47 4.03 8.80
CA TYR A 162 -0.17 3.40 8.59
C TYR A 162 0.64 4.23 7.60
N ILE A 163 1.93 4.33 7.88
CA ILE A 163 2.92 5.08 7.11
C ILE A 163 3.94 4.09 6.55
N ARG A 164 4.37 4.32 5.32
CA ARG A 164 5.41 3.54 4.64
C ARG A 164 6.14 4.43 3.65
N GLN A 165 7.33 4.03 3.21
CA GLN A 165 7.94 4.68 2.06
C GLN A 165 7.05 4.56 0.82
N LEU A 166 6.87 5.67 0.10
CA LEU A 166 6.29 5.60 -1.24
C LEU A 166 7.31 4.89 -2.14
N ARG A 167 6.81 3.88 -2.87
CA ARG A 167 7.51 3.23 -3.98
C ARG A 167 6.51 3.08 -5.11
N ASP A 168 6.51 4.00 -6.06
CA ASP A 168 5.61 3.98 -7.22
C ASP A 168 6.16 3.14 -8.38
N ALA A 169 7.40 2.65 -8.25
CA ALA A 169 7.96 1.62 -9.11
C ALA A 169 7.26 0.26 -8.87
N LYS A 170 6.04 0.09 -9.39
CA LYS A 170 5.35 -1.20 -9.41
C LYS A 170 5.70 -1.94 -10.70
N ILE A 171 6.48 -3.01 -10.59
CA ILE A 171 6.57 -3.99 -11.67
C ILE A 171 5.28 -4.79 -11.67
N LYS A 172 4.30 -4.35 -12.46
CA LYS A 172 3.05 -5.10 -12.65
C LYS A 172 3.32 -6.25 -13.64
N PRO A 173 3.01 -7.50 -13.27
CA PRO A 173 3.04 -8.60 -14.23
C PRO A 173 1.97 -8.34 -15.29
N ASN A 174 2.36 -8.34 -16.57
CA ASN A 174 1.40 -8.32 -17.66
C ASN A 174 1.02 -9.77 -17.98
N LEU A 175 -0.09 -10.22 -17.40
CA LEU A 175 -0.56 -11.60 -17.51
C LEU A 175 -0.98 -11.96 -18.94
N GLU A 176 -1.49 -10.99 -19.72
CA GLU A 176 -1.97 -11.20 -21.09
C GLU A 176 -0.83 -11.54 -22.06
N LEU A 177 0.39 -11.11 -21.74
CA LEU A 177 1.59 -11.38 -22.52
C LEU A 177 2.36 -12.62 -22.05
N MET A 178 1.89 -13.31 -21.00
CA MET A 178 2.55 -14.52 -20.51
C MET A 178 2.08 -15.75 -21.29
N ASP A 179 3.04 -16.52 -21.81
CA ASP A 179 2.75 -17.89 -22.24
C ASP A 179 2.46 -18.81 -21.03
N ALA A 180 1.96 -20.01 -21.30
CA ALA A 180 1.58 -20.97 -20.25
C ALA A 180 2.74 -21.28 -19.28
N LYS A 181 3.98 -21.34 -19.80
CA LYS A 181 5.17 -21.59 -19.00
C LYS A 181 5.48 -20.44 -18.04
N SER A 182 5.47 -19.21 -18.55
CA SER A 182 5.73 -18.00 -17.76
C SER A 182 4.64 -17.77 -16.72
N PHE A 183 3.38 -18.01 -17.10
CA PHE A 183 2.25 -17.93 -16.19
C PHE A 183 2.36 -18.95 -15.05
N SER A 184 2.70 -20.21 -15.37
CA SER A 184 2.90 -21.26 -14.36
C SER A 184 4.05 -20.92 -13.40
N ALA A 185 5.15 -20.39 -13.91
CA ALA A 185 6.27 -19.95 -13.08
C ALA A 185 5.90 -18.76 -12.17
N TYR A 186 5.11 -17.82 -12.68
CA TYR A 186 4.59 -16.71 -11.90
C TYR A 186 3.64 -17.21 -10.78
N ALA A 187 2.68 -18.07 -11.12
CA ALA A 187 1.77 -18.69 -10.16
C ALA A 187 2.51 -19.46 -9.05
N ALA A 188 3.55 -20.23 -9.41
CA ALA A 188 4.40 -20.91 -8.44
C ALA A 188 5.12 -19.92 -7.50
N THR A 189 5.54 -18.77 -8.00
CA THR A 189 6.17 -17.71 -7.19
C THR A 189 5.16 -17.10 -6.21
N CYS A 190 3.94 -16.80 -6.67
CA CYS A 190 2.85 -16.32 -5.81
C CYS A 190 2.50 -17.36 -4.73
N GLY A 191 2.41 -18.64 -5.10
CA GLY A 191 2.14 -19.73 -4.16
C GLY A 191 3.21 -19.85 -3.08
N ARG A 192 4.50 -19.71 -3.45
CA ARG A 192 5.61 -19.68 -2.48
C ARG A 192 5.52 -18.49 -1.53
N ALA A 193 5.26 -17.29 -2.05
CA ALA A 193 5.10 -16.09 -1.23
C ALA A 193 3.93 -16.22 -0.24
N LEU A 194 2.79 -16.74 -0.70
CA LEU A 194 1.61 -17.00 0.13
C LEU A 194 1.89 -18.05 1.21
N SER A 195 2.53 -19.16 0.83
CA SER A 195 2.90 -20.24 1.76
C SER A 195 3.84 -19.72 2.86
N GLN A 196 4.84 -18.91 2.48
CA GLN A 196 5.76 -18.30 3.42
C GLN A 196 5.05 -17.33 4.37
N ALA A 197 4.14 -16.50 3.86
CA ALA A 197 3.35 -15.60 4.70
C ALA A 197 2.56 -16.37 5.76
N HIS A 198 1.82 -17.41 5.36
CA HIS A 198 1.06 -18.26 6.29
C HIS A 198 1.94 -19.01 7.28
N ALA A 199 3.10 -19.52 6.85
CA ALA A 199 4.02 -20.21 7.74
C ALA A 199 4.64 -19.28 8.79
N ARG A 200 4.79 -17.98 8.48
CA ARG A 200 5.33 -16.99 9.42
C ARG A 200 4.28 -16.37 10.34
N SER A 201 3.04 -16.24 9.89
CA SER A 201 1.95 -15.65 10.67
C SER A 201 1.07 -16.67 11.40
N GLY A 202 1.23 -17.96 11.14
CA GLY A 202 0.46 -19.05 11.77
C GLY A 202 1.34 -20.21 12.23
N VAL A 203 0.70 -21.31 12.64
CA VAL A 203 1.40 -22.53 13.08
C VAL A 203 1.68 -23.41 11.87
N ALA A 204 2.87 -23.25 11.27
CA ALA A 204 3.24 -23.92 10.02
C ALA A 204 3.00 -25.44 10.03
N ALA A 205 3.32 -26.13 11.14
CA ALA A 205 3.10 -27.57 11.27
C ALA A 205 1.60 -27.93 11.27
N ALA A 206 0.75 -27.12 11.92
CA ALA A 206 -0.69 -27.34 11.93
C ALA A 206 -1.31 -27.09 10.56
N ILE A 207 -0.88 -26.04 9.85
CA ILE A 207 -1.33 -25.74 8.48
C ILE A 207 -0.94 -26.90 7.54
N ALA A 208 0.31 -27.34 7.59
CA ALA A 208 0.79 -28.45 6.77
C ALA A 208 0.05 -29.76 7.08
N GLY A 209 -0.18 -30.06 8.38
CA GLY A 209 -0.92 -31.24 8.82
C GLY A 209 -2.38 -31.22 8.36
N TYR A 210 -3.05 -30.06 8.45
CA TYR A 210 -4.43 -29.89 7.98
C TYR A 210 -4.56 -30.06 6.47
N MET A 211 -3.62 -29.50 5.69
CA MET A 211 -3.60 -29.68 4.23
C MET A 211 -3.35 -31.14 3.83
N GLY A 212 -2.51 -31.85 4.59
CA GLY A 212 -2.14 -33.23 4.32
C GLY A 212 -1.42 -33.40 2.97
N GLN A 213 -1.43 -34.63 2.43
CA GLN A 213 -0.81 -34.96 1.14
C GLN A 213 -1.83 -35.23 0.03
N SER A 214 -3.13 -35.14 0.33
CA SER A 214 -4.19 -35.39 -0.65
C SER A 214 -4.44 -34.20 -1.58
N SER A 215 -5.09 -34.43 -2.72
CA SER A 215 -5.50 -33.38 -3.66
C SER A 215 -6.68 -32.53 -3.16
N LYS A 216 -7.34 -32.88 -2.05
CA LYS A 216 -8.59 -32.24 -1.58
C LYS A 216 -8.49 -30.73 -1.41
N PHE A 217 -7.38 -30.23 -0.85
CA PHE A 217 -7.19 -28.78 -0.71
C PHE A 217 -7.08 -28.10 -2.08
N VAL A 218 -6.31 -28.70 -3.00
CA VAL A 218 -6.14 -28.18 -4.36
C VAL A 218 -7.48 -28.17 -5.09
N GLU A 219 -8.25 -29.25 -5.00
CA GLU A 219 -9.61 -29.36 -5.56
C GLU A 219 -10.52 -28.26 -5.01
N ALA A 220 -10.54 -28.06 -3.69
CA ALA A 220 -11.35 -27.01 -3.06
C ALA A 220 -10.98 -25.59 -3.53
N ILE A 221 -9.68 -25.30 -3.67
CA ILE A 221 -9.20 -24.00 -4.19
C ILE A 221 -9.56 -23.83 -5.68
N VAL A 222 -9.48 -24.89 -6.48
CA VAL A 222 -9.89 -24.87 -7.90
C VAL A 222 -11.38 -24.62 -8.03
N ASP A 223 -12.21 -25.27 -7.20
CA ASP A 223 -13.66 -25.09 -7.20
C ASP A 223 -14.04 -23.68 -6.74
N PHE A 224 -13.39 -23.17 -5.69
CA PHE A 224 -13.54 -21.77 -5.28
C PHE A 224 -13.17 -20.82 -6.43
N ALA A 225 -12.04 -21.03 -7.10
CA ALA A 225 -11.59 -20.16 -8.19
C ALA A 225 -12.58 -20.16 -9.37
N LYS A 226 -13.11 -21.32 -9.76
CA LYS A 226 -14.17 -21.44 -10.80
C LYS A 226 -15.46 -20.76 -10.37
N GLY A 227 -15.86 -20.91 -9.11
CA GLY A 227 -17.04 -20.23 -8.56
C GLY A 227 -16.88 -18.71 -8.56
N TYR A 228 -15.71 -18.23 -8.13
CA TYR A 228 -15.38 -16.81 -8.08
C TYR A 228 -15.28 -16.18 -9.47
N GLU A 229 -14.75 -16.91 -10.45
CA GLU A 229 -14.73 -16.49 -11.85
C GLU A 229 -16.14 -16.23 -12.40
N LYS A 230 -17.08 -17.17 -12.18
CA LYS A 230 -18.49 -17.02 -12.55
C LYS A 230 -19.14 -15.82 -11.86
N HIS A 231 -18.89 -15.66 -10.56
CA HIS A 231 -19.41 -14.54 -9.80
C HIS A 231 -18.90 -13.20 -10.35
N ASN A 232 -17.59 -13.07 -10.58
CA ASN A 232 -17.00 -11.86 -11.13
C ASN A 232 -17.54 -11.52 -12.52
N ARG A 233 -17.72 -12.52 -13.39
CA ARG A 233 -18.31 -12.30 -14.72
C ARG A 233 -19.73 -11.75 -14.61
N LYS A 234 -20.56 -12.36 -13.77
CA LYS A 234 -21.94 -11.91 -13.54
C LYS A 234 -21.97 -10.47 -12.97
N THR A 235 -21.13 -10.17 -11.99
CA THR A 235 -21.05 -8.83 -11.40
C THR A 235 -20.56 -7.80 -12.42
N PHE A 236 -19.61 -8.17 -13.29
CA PHE A 236 -19.15 -7.30 -14.38
C PHE A 236 -20.27 -7.03 -15.40
N GLU A 237 -21.03 -8.04 -15.80
CA GLU A 237 -22.19 -7.88 -16.68
C GLU A 237 -23.23 -6.94 -16.07
N GLN A 238 -23.56 -7.13 -14.78
CA GLN A 238 -24.48 -6.24 -14.04
C GLN A 238 -23.96 -4.80 -13.97
N PHE A 239 -22.66 -4.62 -13.73
CA PHE A 239 -22.03 -3.31 -13.73
C PHE A 239 -22.16 -2.64 -15.10
N MET A 240 -21.87 -3.35 -16.19
CA MET A 240 -22.00 -2.83 -17.55
C MET A 240 -23.46 -2.49 -17.91
N THR A 241 -24.43 -3.28 -17.45
CA THR A 241 -25.85 -2.94 -17.58
C THR A 241 -26.19 -1.64 -16.85
N ALA A 242 -25.74 -1.50 -15.59
CA ALA A 242 -25.99 -0.29 -14.81
C ALA A 242 -25.36 0.96 -15.44
N VAL A 243 -24.17 0.83 -16.03
CA VAL A 243 -23.53 1.90 -16.82
C VAL A 243 -24.38 2.26 -18.04
N GLY A 244 -24.86 1.27 -18.81
CA GLY A 244 -25.74 1.50 -19.96
C GLY A 244 -27.07 2.17 -19.58
N GLU A 245 -27.60 1.84 -18.40
CA GLU A 245 -28.83 2.42 -17.83
C GLU A 245 -28.59 3.78 -17.14
N LYS A 246 -27.35 4.30 -17.15
CA LYS A 246 -26.96 5.55 -16.47
C LYS A 246 -27.26 5.56 -14.95
N LYS A 247 -27.25 4.38 -14.32
CA LYS A 247 -27.39 4.23 -12.86
C LYS A 247 -26.06 4.41 -12.12
N VAL A 248 -24.95 4.46 -12.86
CA VAL A 248 -23.62 4.82 -12.37
C VAL A 248 -23.28 6.19 -12.97
N THR A 249 -23.19 7.22 -12.14
CA THR A 249 -22.76 8.56 -12.53
C THR A 249 -21.27 8.75 -12.25
N GLU A 250 -20.59 9.53 -13.08
CA GLU A 250 -19.21 9.99 -12.82
C GLU A 250 -19.09 10.82 -11.54
#